data_AF-A0A1K0GLX0-F1
#
_entry.id   AF-A0A1K0GLX0-F1
#
_cell.length_a   1.000
_cell.length_b   1.000
_cell.length_c   1.000
_cell.angle_alpha   90.00
_cell.angle_beta   90.00
_cell.angle_gamma   90.00
#
_symmetry.space_group_name_H-M   'P 1'
#
loop_
_entity.id
_entity.type
_entity.pdbx_description
1 polymer ?
#
loop_
_entity_poly.entity_id
_entity_poly.type
_entity_poly.pdbx_seq_one_letter_code
_entity_poly.pdbx_strand_id
1 'polypeptide(L)' 'MTVLVWCDRCGEEADRGDHRACAAARRLEPPRYCPDCRRRMKVQVVPTGWTATCVEHGVRHS' A
#
# COMPACT_ATOMS: atom_id res chain seq x y z
N MET A 1 -16.37 -2.93 -0.95
CA MET A 1 -15.88 -1.93 0.03
C MET A 1 -14.79 -2.63 0.82
N THR A 2 -13.53 -2.44 0.45
CA THR A 2 -12.42 -3.25 0.98
C THR A 2 -11.91 -2.61 2.26
N VAL A 3 -12.02 -3.32 3.38
CA VAL A 3 -11.49 -2.84 4.67
C VAL A 3 -9.97 -2.99 4.61
N LEU A 4 -9.25 -1.87 4.72
CA LEU A 4 -7.78 -1.90 4.79
C LEU A 4 -7.39 -2.42 6.18
N VAL A 5 -6.96 -3.68 6.25
CA VAL A 5 -6.55 -4.33 7.50
C VAL A 5 -5.12 -3.94 7.87
N TRP A 6 -4.29 -3.66 6.86
CA TRP A 6 -2.87 -3.34 7.03
C TRP A 6 -2.52 -1.98 6.43
N CYS A 7 -1.58 -1.29 7.07
CA CYS A 7 -0.97 -0.08 6.55
C CYS A 7 -0.11 -0.42 5.33
N ASP A 8 -0.50 0.06 4.17
CA ASP A 8 0.14 -0.23 2.88
C ASP A 8 1.56 0.38 2.73
N ARG A 9 2.02 1.19 3.70
CA ARG A 9 3.36 1.77 3.75
C ARG A 9 4.32 1.02 4.68
N CYS A 10 3.91 0.77 5.92
CA CYS A 10 4.78 0.16 6.94
C CYS A 10 4.50 -1.32 7.19
N GLY A 11 3.30 -1.81 6.86
CA GLY A 11 2.88 -3.20 7.04
C GLY A 11 2.29 -3.52 8.42
N GLU A 12 2.22 -2.57 9.34
CA GLU A 12 1.53 -2.75 10.63
C GLU A 12 0.00 -2.78 10.45
N GLU A 13 -0.72 -3.24 11.47
CA GLU A 13 -2.18 -3.22 11.52
C GLU A 13 -2.68 -1.77 11.36
N ALA A 14 -3.69 -1.57 10.51
CA ALA A 14 -4.14 -0.23 10.13
C ALA A 14 -4.76 0.55 11.31
N ASP A 15 -5.28 -0.15 12.32
CA ASP A 15 -5.84 0.43 13.54
C ASP A 15 -4.80 0.60 14.67
N ARG A 16 -3.58 0.08 14.48
CA ARG A 16 -2.55 0.08 15.51
C ARG A 16 -1.56 1.23 15.32
N GLY A 17 -1.50 2.11 16.31
CA GLY A 17 -0.56 3.24 16.35
C GLY A 17 -0.95 4.40 15.44
N ASP A 18 -0.10 5.43 15.38
CA ASP A 18 -0.33 6.60 14.53
C ASP A 18 0.25 6.41 13.13
N HIS A 19 -0.64 6.37 12.13
CA HIS A 19 -0.28 6.25 10.71
C HIS A 19 -0.30 7.58 9.95
N ARG A 20 -0.38 8.75 10.61
CA ARG A 20 -0.38 10.06 9.93
C ARG A 20 0.85 10.27 9.05
N ALA A 21 2.04 9.89 9.53
CA ALA A 21 3.27 9.97 8.74
C ALA A 21 3.27 8.99 7.55
N CYS A 22 2.72 7.79 7.73
CA CYS A 22 2.53 6.81 6.66
C CYS A 22 1.59 7.36 5.58
N ALA A 23 0.44 7.88 5.98
CA ALA A 23 -0.53 8.51 5.08
C ALA A 23 0.07 9.73 4.35
N ALA A 24 0.90 10.53 5.03
CA ALA A 24 1.59 11.64 4.41
C ALA A 24 2.58 11.21 3.32
N ALA A 25 3.40 10.19 3.60
CA ALA A 25 4.32 9.64 2.62
C ALA A 25 3.59 9.01 1.42
N ARG A 26 2.45 8.35 1.67
CA ARG A 26 1.65 7.69 0.61
C ARG A 26 1.03 8.63 -0.42
N ARG A 27 1.04 9.93 -0.18
CA ARG A 27 0.70 10.92 -1.21
C ARG A 27 1.74 11.02 -2.32
N LEU A 28 2.99 10.67 -2.04
CA LEU A 28 4.13 10.77 -2.97
C LEU A 28 4.68 9.41 -3.36
N GLU A 29 4.53 8.40 -2.50
CA GLU A 29 5.09 7.07 -2.69
C GLU A 29 4.02 6.02 -3.04
N PRO A 30 4.36 5.02 -3.88
CA PRO A 30 3.52 3.84 -4.11
C PRO A 30 3.37 2.94 -2.85
N PRO A 31 2.39 2.01 -2.84
CA PRO A 31 2.22 1.06 -1.75
C PRO A 31 3.38 0.07 -1.72
N ARG A 32 3.88 -0.19 -0.51
CA ARG A 32 4.92 -1.20 -0.27
C ARG A 32 4.30 -2.55 0.10
N TYR A 33 3.16 -2.52 0.79
CA TYR A 33 2.45 -3.68 1.29
C TYR A 33 1.01 -3.73 0.79
N CYS A 34 0.48 -4.93 0.60
CA CYS A 34 -0.93 -5.13 0.33
C CYS A 34 -1.74 -4.82 1.62
N PRO A 35 -2.72 -3.90 1.58
CA PRO A 35 -3.55 -3.57 2.72
C PRO A 35 -4.53 -4.68 3.11
N ASP A 36 -4.70 -5.73 2.30
CA ASP A 36 -5.56 -6.89 2.64
C ASP A 36 -4.78 -8.00 3.35
N CYS A 37 -3.55 -8.30 2.92
CA CYS A 37 -2.80 -9.47 3.41
C CYS A 37 -1.36 -9.20 3.84
N ARG A 38 -0.94 -7.94 3.94
CA ARG A 38 0.40 -7.52 4.40
C ARG A 38 1.57 -7.96 3.52
N ARG A 39 1.37 -8.72 2.45
CA ARG A 39 2.47 -9.14 1.55
C ARG A 39 3.10 -7.92 0.86
N ARG A 40 4.42 -7.92 0.70
CA ARG A 40 5.11 -6.91 -0.11
C ARG A 40 4.63 -6.98 -1.56
N MET A 41 4.38 -5.82 -2.16
CA MET A 41 3.91 -5.72 -3.54
C MET A 41 5.09 -5.55 -4.50
N LYS A 42 4.96 -6.09 -5.72
CA LYS A 42 5.85 -5.73 -6.82
C LYS A 42 5.42 -4.38 -7.36
N VAL A 43 6.26 -3.37 -7.20
CA VAL A 43 5.96 -2.00 -7.62
C VAL A 43 6.74 -1.64 -8.87
N GLN A 44 6.05 -1.01 -9.82
CA GLN A 44 6.64 -0.36 -10.97
C GLN A 44 6.18 1.09 -11.00
N VAL A 45 7.14 2.01 -10.93
CA VAL A 45 6.89 3.45 -11.08
C VAL A 45 7.09 3.82 -12.53
N VAL A 46 6.18 4.63 -13.07
CA VAL A 46 6.21 5.19 -14.43
C VAL A 46 6.05 6.71 -14.35
N PRO A 47 6.36 7.48 -15.41
CA PRO A 47 6.27 8.94 -15.34
C PRO A 47 4.87 9.47 -14.99
N THR A 48 3.82 8.73 -15.33
CA THR A 48 2.42 9.13 -15.11
C THR A 48 1.80 8.54 -13.84
N GLY A 49 2.54 7.75 -13.05
CA GLY A 49 2.00 7.09 -11.87
C GLY A 49 2.75 5.83 -11.49
N TRP A 50 2.05 4.85 -10.92
CA TRP A 50 2.64 3.57 -10.57
C TRP A 50 1.63 2.44 -10.67
N THR A 51 2.17 1.23 -10.75
CA THR A 51 1.44 -0.03 -10.67
C THR A 51 2.05 -0.87 -9.55
N ALA A 52 1.22 -1.41 -8.67
CA ALA A 52 1.65 -2.28 -7.59
C ALA A 52 0.85 -3.58 -7.62
N THR A 53 1.53 -4.72 -7.67
CA THR A 53 0.89 -6.03 -7.78
C THR A 53 1.14 -6.86 -6.53
N CYS A 54 0.06 -7.29 -5.88
CA CYS A 54 0.06 -8.34 -4.87
C CYS A 54 -0.09 -9.70 -5.57
N VAL A 55 0.66 -10.70 -5.12
CA VAL A 55 0.57 -12.07 -5.65
C VAL A 55 -0.81 -12.70 -5.43
N GLU A 56 -1.49 -12.38 -4.32
CA GLU A 56 -2.82 -12.92 -4.00
C GLU A 56 -3.97 -12.03 -4.49
N HIS A 57 -3.83 -10.71 -4.33
CA HIS A 57 -4.95 -9.76 -4.51
C HIS A 57 -4.89 -8.97 -5.82
N GLY A 58 -3.87 -9.22 -6.64
CA GLY A 58 -3.73 -8.60 -7.95
C GLY A 58 -3.23 -7.15 -7.89
N VAL A 59 -3.61 -6.37 -8.90
CA VAL A 59 -2.99 -5.11 -9.25
C VAL A 59 -3.72 -3.88 -8.68
N ARG A 60 -2.95 -2.87 -8.29
CA ARG A 60 -3.39 -1.51 -7.94
C ARG A 60 -2.59 -0.49 -8.73
N HIS A 61 -3.17 0.69 -8.97
CA HIS A 61 -2.54 1.78 -9.70
C HIS A 61 -2.91 3.14 -9.08
N SER A 62 -2.14 4.19 -9.39
CA SER A 62 -2.45 5.60 -9.09
C SER A 62 -2.96 6.36 -10.29
#